data_AF-A0A7W0PI27-F1
#
_entry.id   AF-A0A7W0PI27-F1
#
_cell.length_a   1.000
_cell.length_b   1.000
_cell.length_c   1.000
_cell.angle_alpha   90.00
_cell.angle_beta   90.00
_cell.angle_gamma   90.00
#
_symmetry.space_group_name_H-M   'P 1'
#
loop_
_entity.id
_entity.type
_entity.pdbx_description
1 polymer ?
#
loop_
_entity_poly.entity_id
_entity_poly.type
_entity_poly.pdbx_seq_one_letter_code
_entity_poly.pdbx_strand_id
1 'polypeptide(L)'
;MDADAIEIRVLGCLIEKQRTTPDAYPLSLNALRLACNQATNRQPVADYDEPTIRSALERLSRKGWTRLTSGAGSRAAKYRHLLDEAVGVSPAELSLLAVLMLRGPQTPGELKQRVERLNPFASLAEIEAALTGLVARQLVARLPRRPGQKEERYAQLLGNDEPVRESPEPSAAASGHDRLQAIEERVGLLENELASLRRELAQRETSPRGQAEA
;
A
#
# COMPACT_ATOMS: atom_id res chain seq x y z
N MET A 1 -7.50 -12.72 -1.72
CA MET A 1 -7.88 -12.17 -3.05
C MET A 1 -6.59 -11.73 -3.75
N ASP A 2 -6.61 -11.41 -5.04
CA ASP A 2 -5.40 -11.47 -5.90
C ASP A 2 -4.84 -10.09 -6.33
N ALA A 3 -4.86 -9.06 -5.48
CA ALA A 3 -4.41 -7.70 -5.86
C ALA A 3 -2.92 -7.42 -5.58
N ASP A 4 -2.25 -6.75 -6.52
CA ASP A 4 -0.90 -6.21 -6.28
C ASP A 4 -0.93 -4.87 -5.49
N ALA A 5 0.22 -4.46 -4.94
CA ALA A 5 0.32 -3.25 -4.11
C ALA A 5 -0.09 -1.94 -4.84
N ILE A 6 -0.02 -1.90 -6.17
CA ILE A 6 -0.40 -0.75 -7.00
C ILE A 6 -1.92 -0.74 -7.20
N GLU A 7 -2.52 -1.91 -7.46
CA GLU A 7 -3.98 -2.08 -7.45
C GLU A 7 -4.58 -1.69 -6.10
N ILE A 8 -3.99 -2.15 -4.99
CA ILE A 8 -4.37 -1.78 -3.63
C ILE A 8 -4.30 -0.26 -3.41
N ARG A 9 -3.20 0.39 -3.84
CA ARG A 9 -3.06 1.85 -3.77
C ARG A 9 -4.15 2.56 -4.57
N VAL A 10 -4.36 2.17 -5.82
CA VAL A 10 -5.34 2.76 -6.74
C VAL A 10 -6.77 2.64 -6.17
N LEU A 11 -7.12 1.46 -5.66
CA LEU A 11 -8.44 1.18 -5.09
C LEU A 11 -8.68 2.00 -3.81
N GLY A 12 -7.71 2.01 -2.89
CA GLY A 12 -7.76 2.85 -1.69
C GLY A 12 -7.92 4.34 -2.01
N CYS A 13 -7.22 4.84 -3.04
CA CYS A 13 -7.35 6.23 -3.48
C CYS A 13 -8.73 6.55 -4.07
N LEU A 14 -9.32 5.66 -4.86
CA LEU A 14 -10.68 5.85 -5.38
C LEU A 14 -11.71 5.92 -4.26
N ILE A 15 -11.60 5.07 -3.24
CA ILE A 15 -12.49 5.05 -2.07
C ILE A 15 -12.31 6.31 -1.22
N GLU A 16 -11.06 6.68 -0.90
CA GLU A 16 -10.75 7.89 -0.13
C GLU A 16 -11.31 9.15 -0.81
N LYS A 17 -11.14 9.29 -2.14
CA LYS A 17 -11.62 10.48 -2.87
C LYS A 17 -13.13 10.49 -3.13
N GLN A 18 -13.81 9.34 -3.19
CA GLN A 18 -15.28 9.30 -3.18
C GLN A 18 -15.85 10.01 -1.94
N ARG A 19 -15.21 9.83 -0.78
CA ARG A 19 -15.67 10.40 0.50
C ARG A 19 -15.13 11.80 0.77
N THR A 20 -13.83 12.02 0.53
CA THR A 20 -13.15 13.27 0.92
C THR A 20 -13.19 14.37 -0.14
N THR A 21 -13.51 14.06 -1.39
CA THR A 21 -13.59 15.01 -2.51
C THR A 21 -14.70 14.62 -3.50
N PRO A 22 -15.97 14.58 -3.09
CA PRO A 22 -17.07 14.07 -3.91
C PRO A 22 -17.22 14.81 -5.25
N ASP A 23 -17.01 16.13 -5.28
CA ASP A 23 -17.12 16.96 -6.50
C ASP A 23 -16.08 16.61 -7.57
N ALA A 24 -14.95 16.01 -7.17
CA ALA A 24 -13.91 15.55 -8.08
C ALA A 24 -14.17 14.12 -8.59
N TYR A 25 -15.02 13.35 -7.91
CA TYR A 25 -15.31 11.94 -8.19
C TYR A 25 -16.42 11.79 -9.26
N PRO A 26 -16.40 10.75 -10.12
CA PRO A 26 -15.31 9.80 -10.36
C PRO A 26 -14.07 10.46 -10.97
N LEU A 27 -12.88 9.95 -10.61
CA LEU A 27 -11.59 10.59 -10.88
C LEU A 27 -11.12 10.40 -12.33
N SER A 28 -10.45 11.39 -12.91
CA SER A 28 -9.65 11.20 -14.12
C SER A 28 -8.33 10.49 -13.80
N LEU A 29 -7.63 9.97 -14.83
CA LEU A 29 -6.36 9.25 -14.66
C LEU A 29 -5.29 10.09 -13.93
N ASN A 30 -5.05 11.34 -14.37
CA ASN A 30 -4.10 12.23 -13.69
C ASN A 30 -4.54 12.59 -12.26
N ALA A 31 -5.84 12.79 -12.00
CA ALA A 31 -6.35 13.05 -10.65
C ALA A 31 -6.12 11.85 -9.71
N LEU A 32 -6.29 10.63 -10.23
CA LEU A 32 -5.98 9.40 -9.52
C LEU A 32 -4.47 9.20 -9.32
N ARG A 33 -3.62 9.56 -10.30
CA ARG A 33 -2.15 9.55 -10.13
C ARG A 33 -1.69 10.50 -9.03
N LEU A 34 -2.20 11.74 -9.05
CA LEU A 34 -1.96 12.71 -7.99
C LEU A 34 -2.49 12.23 -6.63
N ALA A 35 -3.54 11.41 -6.57
CA ALA A 35 -4.02 10.77 -5.34
C ALA A 35 -3.15 9.58 -4.89
N CYS A 36 -2.58 8.80 -5.81
CA CYS A 36 -1.71 7.66 -5.48
C CYS A 36 -0.35 8.10 -4.93
N ASN A 37 0.16 9.23 -5.43
CA ASN A 37 1.52 9.74 -5.16
C ASN A 37 1.54 10.83 -4.06
N GLN A 38 0.49 10.94 -3.23
CA GLN A 38 0.46 11.95 -2.15
C GLN A 38 1.50 11.63 -1.06
N ALA A 39 2.25 12.64 -0.62
CA ALA A 39 3.20 12.50 0.50
C ALA A 39 2.51 12.31 1.87
N THR A 40 1.22 12.64 1.98
CA THR A 40 0.41 12.48 3.20
C THR A 40 -0.61 11.36 3.03
N ASN A 41 -0.93 10.67 4.14
CA ASN A 41 -1.85 9.53 4.18
C ASN A 41 -1.49 8.36 3.22
N ARG A 42 -0.21 8.23 2.85
CA ARG A 42 0.33 7.08 2.10
C ARG A 42 1.49 6.46 2.86
N GLN A 43 1.53 5.14 2.95
CA GLN A 43 2.67 4.40 3.49
C GLN A 43 2.81 3.09 2.69
N PRO A 44 3.89 2.88 1.92
CA PRO A 44 4.94 3.87 1.61
C PRO A 44 4.44 5.03 0.74
N VAL A 45 5.12 6.17 0.77
CA VAL A 45 5.01 7.19 -0.30
C VAL A 45 5.60 6.60 -1.58
N ALA A 46 5.04 6.92 -2.73
CA ALA A 46 5.42 6.36 -4.03
C ALA A 46 5.22 7.39 -5.14
N ASP A 47 5.88 7.22 -6.28
CA ASP A 47 5.68 8.02 -7.48
C ASP A 47 5.40 7.11 -8.70
N TYR A 48 4.12 6.83 -8.94
CA TYR A 48 3.67 6.04 -10.08
C TYR A 48 3.37 6.92 -11.30
N ASP A 49 3.64 6.42 -12.50
CA ASP A 49 3.27 7.07 -13.76
C ASP A 49 1.84 6.70 -14.22
N GLU A 50 1.37 7.35 -15.29
CA GLU A 50 0.04 7.05 -15.86
C GLU A 50 -0.08 5.64 -16.48
N PRO A 51 0.91 5.12 -17.24
CA PRO A 51 0.92 3.73 -17.70
C PRO A 51 0.74 2.69 -16.58
N THR A 52 1.45 2.84 -15.46
CA THR A 52 1.38 1.94 -14.31
C THR A 52 -0.02 1.92 -13.70
N ILE A 53 -0.62 3.10 -13.47
CA ILE A 53 -1.97 3.21 -12.90
C ILE A 53 -3.04 2.74 -13.90
N ARG A 54 -2.87 2.99 -15.20
CA ARG A 54 -3.76 2.45 -16.25
C ARG A 54 -3.75 0.91 -16.24
N SER A 55 -2.57 0.31 -16.17
CA SER A 55 -2.39 -1.14 -16.08
C SER A 55 -3.06 -1.73 -14.83
N ALA A 56 -2.94 -1.08 -13.67
CA ALA A 56 -3.63 -1.47 -12.44
C ALA A 56 -5.16 -1.33 -12.54
N LEU A 57 -5.66 -0.23 -13.12
CA LEU A 57 -7.10 -0.04 -13.40
C LEU A 57 -7.67 -1.12 -14.32
N GLU A 58 -6.90 -1.60 -15.31
CA GLU A 58 -7.32 -2.70 -16.16
C GLU A 58 -7.42 -4.02 -15.40
N ARG A 59 -6.49 -4.33 -14.48
CA ARG A 59 -6.57 -5.52 -13.61
C ARG A 59 -7.76 -5.42 -12.65
N LEU A 60 -7.93 -4.29 -11.97
CA LEU A 60 -9.08 -4.01 -11.10
C LEU A 60 -10.42 -4.08 -11.86
N SER A 61 -10.47 -3.63 -13.11
CA SER A 61 -11.69 -3.72 -13.93
C SER A 61 -12.01 -5.16 -14.35
N ARG A 62 -11.01 -6.01 -14.59
CA ARG A 62 -11.23 -7.46 -14.84
C ARG A 62 -11.72 -8.19 -13.58
N LYS A 63 -11.29 -7.74 -12.39
CA LYS A 63 -11.79 -8.20 -11.08
C LYS A 63 -13.19 -7.66 -10.73
N GLY A 64 -13.74 -6.75 -11.53
CA GLY A 64 -15.01 -6.08 -11.24
C GLY A 64 -14.96 -5.09 -10.08
N TRP A 65 -13.77 -4.65 -9.66
CA TRP A 65 -13.56 -3.75 -8.50
C TRP A 65 -13.49 -2.27 -8.89
N THR A 66 -13.35 -1.96 -10.19
CA THR A 66 -13.42 -0.60 -10.73
C THR A 66 -14.20 -0.57 -12.04
N ARG A 67 -14.76 0.59 -12.40
CA ARG A 67 -15.48 0.80 -13.67
C ARG A 67 -15.14 2.15 -14.30
N LEU A 68 -14.92 2.14 -15.62
CA LEU A 68 -14.93 3.35 -16.44
C LEU A 68 -16.36 3.91 -16.50
N THR A 69 -16.54 5.15 -16.05
CA THR A 69 -17.83 5.85 -16.03
C THR A 69 -18.05 6.77 -17.23
N SER A 70 -16.99 7.06 -17.99
CA SER A 70 -17.07 7.85 -19.21
C SER A 70 -17.63 7.03 -20.37
N GLY A 71 -18.86 7.33 -20.79
CA GLY A 71 -19.43 6.83 -22.04
C GLY A 71 -18.82 7.48 -23.29
N ALA A 72 -19.18 6.96 -24.46
CA ALA A 72 -18.74 7.48 -25.75
C ALA A 72 -19.08 8.97 -25.90
N GLY A 73 -18.09 9.80 -26.24
CA GLY A 73 -18.22 11.26 -26.37
C GLY A 73 -17.72 12.08 -25.17
N SER A 74 -17.45 11.45 -24.02
CA SER A 74 -16.80 12.16 -22.90
C SER A 74 -15.32 12.47 -23.23
N ARG A 75 -14.90 13.73 -23.04
CA ARG A 75 -13.54 14.21 -23.35
C ARG A 75 -12.44 13.63 -22.46
N ALA A 76 -12.77 12.99 -21.34
CA ALA A 76 -11.80 12.40 -20.42
C ALA A 76 -12.34 11.10 -19.81
N ALA A 77 -11.49 10.08 -19.68
CA ALA A 77 -11.81 8.85 -18.97
C ALA A 77 -11.90 9.12 -17.45
N LYS A 78 -13.05 8.80 -16.84
CA LYS A 78 -13.30 8.86 -15.39
C LYS A 78 -13.55 7.48 -14.79
N TYR A 79 -12.98 7.19 -13.63
CA TYR A 79 -13.01 5.87 -12.98
C TYR A 79 -13.69 5.92 -11.61
N ARG A 80 -14.55 4.93 -11.33
CA ARG A 80 -15.13 4.68 -10.00
C ARG A 80 -14.71 3.32 -9.45
N HIS A 81 -14.65 3.17 -8.13
CA HIS A 81 -14.60 1.86 -7.48
C HIS A 81 -15.99 1.19 -7.45
N LEU A 82 -15.96 -0.13 -7.24
CA LEU A 82 -17.09 -1.03 -7.05
C LEU A 82 -16.88 -1.95 -5.82
N LEU A 83 -15.91 -1.66 -4.95
CA LEU A 83 -15.46 -2.64 -3.93
C LEU A 83 -16.55 -2.95 -2.90
N ASP A 84 -17.32 -1.93 -2.51
CA ASP A 84 -18.52 -2.06 -1.69
C ASP A 84 -19.55 -3.03 -2.28
N GLU A 85 -19.87 -2.87 -3.56
CA GLU A 85 -20.72 -3.78 -4.33
C GLU A 85 -20.10 -5.20 -4.43
N ALA A 86 -18.78 -5.30 -4.61
CA ALA A 86 -18.08 -6.54 -4.96
C ALA A 86 -17.70 -7.45 -3.78
N VAL A 87 -17.51 -6.92 -2.57
CA VAL A 87 -17.20 -7.73 -1.37
C VAL A 87 -18.20 -7.59 -0.22
N GLY A 88 -19.31 -6.86 -0.43
CA GLY A 88 -20.42 -6.77 0.52
C GLY A 88 -20.02 -6.14 1.86
N VAL A 89 -19.48 -4.92 1.80
CA VAL A 89 -19.03 -4.16 2.98
C VAL A 89 -19.81 -2.86 3.17
N SER A 90 -20.05 -2.51 4.44
CA SER A 90 -20.73 -1.26 4.80
C SER A 90 -19.84 -0.02 4.56
N PRO A 91 -20.41 1.21 4.50
CA PRO A 91 -19.63 2.45 4.42
C PRO A 91 -18.54 2.59 5.51
N ALA A 92 -18.82 2.13 6.72
CA ALA A 92 -17.90 2.14 7.84
C ALA A 92 -16.73 1.16 7.60
N GLU A 93 -17.05 -0.08 7.21
CA GLU A 93 -16.07 -1.12 6.89
C GLU A 93 -15.18 -0.75 5.70
N LEU A 94 -15.78 -0.17 4.66
CA LEU A 94 -15.08 0.36 3.48
C LEU A 94 -14.08 1.46 3.85
N SER A 95 -14.40 2.31 4.85
CA SER A 95 -13.47 3.35 5.33
C SER A 95 -12.25 2.76 6.05
N LEU A 96 -12.44 1.69 6.84
CA LEU A 96 -11.36 0.98 7.51
C LEU A 96 -10.46 0.28 6.49
N LEU A 97 -11.07 -0.41 5.50
CA LEU A 97 -10.35 -1.02 4.39
C LEU A 97 -9.54 0.00 3.59
N ALA A 98 -10.09 1.19 3.29
CA ALA A 98 -9.36 2.26 2.59
C ALA A 98 -8.12 2.72 3.37
N VAL A 99 -8.24 2.95 4.68
CA VAL A 99 -7.10 3.39 5.51
C VAL A 99 -6.04 2.28 5.64
N LEU A 100 -6.45 1.00 5.69
CA LEU A 100 -5.53 -0.15 5.68
C LEU A 100 -4.82 -0.32 4.32
N MET A 101 -5.53 -0.16 3.20
CA MET A 101 -4.95 -0.19 1.85
C MET A 101 -3.95 0.94 1.61
N LEU A 102 -4.21 2.13 2.16
CA LEU A 102 -3.38 3.32 1.91
C LEU A 102 -2.17 3.43 2.84
N ARG A 103 -2.25 2.86 4.06
CA ARG A 103 -1.25 3.07 5.13
C ARG A 103 -0.73 1.80 5.80
N GLY A 104 -1.08 0.61 5.30
CA GLY A 104 -0.60 -0.66 5.84
C GLY A 104 -1.22 -1.03 7.20
N PRO A 105 -0.59 -1.94 7.97
CA PRO A 105 -1.21 -2.47 9.18
C PRO A 105 -1.24 -1.48 10.35
N GLN A 106 -2.39 -1.32 11.00
CA GLN A 106 -2.65 -0.25 11.98
C GLN A 106 -3.46 -0.73 13.20
N THR A 107 -3.34 -0.07 14.35
CA THR A 107 -4.15 -0.38 15.54
C THR A 107 -5.56 0.25 15.46
N PRO A 108 -6.56 -0.23 16.22
CA PRO A 108 -7.87 0.42 16.31
C PRO A 108 -7.80 1.90 16.69
N GLY A 109 -6.87 2.29 17.58
CA GLY A 109 -6.65 3.68 17.99
C GLY A 109 -6.13 4.57 16.86
N GLU A 110 -5.15 4.07 16.09
CA GLU A 110 -4.69 4.73 14.86
C GLU A 110 -5.81 4.85 13.82
N LEU A 111 -6.57 3.78 13.62
CA LEU A 111 -7.66 3.73 12.66
C LEU A 111 -8.72 4.78 12.99
N LYS A 112 -9.15 4.91 14.26
CA LYS A 112 -10.16 5.92 14.66
C LYS A 112 -9.78 7.34 14.21
N GLN A 113 -8.53 7.74 14.44
CA GLN A 113 -8.05 9.08 14.06
C GLN A 113 -7.98 9.28 12.54
N ARG A 114 -7.86 8.20 11.76
CA ARG A 114 -7.56 8.23 10.32
C ARG A 114 -8.80 8.02 9.44
N VAL A 115 -9.83 7.32 9.93
CA VAL A 115 -11.12 7.14 9.22
C VAL A 115 -12.08 8.31 9.38
N GLU A 116 -11.87 9.21 10.35
CA GLU A 116 -12.81 10.29 10.73
C GLU A 116 -13.34 11.12 9.56
N ARG A 117 -12.52 11.40 8.54
CA ARG A 117 -12.91 12.16 7.32
C ARG A 117 -13.59 11.32 6.23
N LEU A 118 -13.62 9.99 6.37
CA LEU A 118 -14.24 9.05 5.43
C LEU A 118 -15.58 8.54 5.99
N ASN A 119 -15.59 8.18 7.28
CA ASN A 119 -16.75 7.77 8.05
C ASN A 119 -16.44 7.96 9.56
N PRO A 120 -17.12 8.85 10.30
CA PRO A 120 -16.90 9.00 11.74
C PRO A 120 -17.39 7.77 12.52
N PHE A 121 -16.72 7.46 13.64
CA PHE A 121 -17.10 6.39 14.57
C PHE A 121 -17.20 6.98 15.98
N ALA A 122 -18.32 6.75 16.67
CA ALA A 122 -18.53 7.31 18.01
C ALA A 122 -17.57 6.69 19.02
N SER A 123 -17.32 5.37 18.96
CA SER A 123 -16.50 4.64 19.92
C SER A 123 -15.36 3.84 19.28
N LEU A 124 -14.41 3.38 20.11
CA LEU A 124 -13.41 2.40 19.68
C LEU A 124 -14.03 1.01 19.45
N ALA A 125 -15.04 0.67 20.26
CA ALA A 125 -15.76 -0.60 20.19
C ALA A 125 -16.52 -0.79 18.85
N GLU A 126 -17.01 0.28 18.23
CA GLU A 126 -17.60 0.21 16.88
C GLU A 126 -16.55 -0.15 15.82
N ILE A 127 -15.32 0.34 15.95
CA ILE A 127 -14.21 -0.01 15.06
C ILE A 127 -13.79 -1.46 15.30
N GLU A 128 -13.68 -1.90 16.55
CA GLU A 128 -13.37 -3.29 16.88
C GLU A 128 -14.47 -4.27 16.41
N ALA A 129 -15.74 -3.88 16.48
CA ALA A 129 -16.86 -4.65 15.94
C ALA A 129 -16.81 -4.74 14.40
N ALA A 130 -16.58 -3.61 13.71
CA ALA A 130 -16.44 -3.59 12.26
C ALA A 130 -15.20 -4.38 11.78
N LEU A 131 -14.07 -4.27 12.48
CA LEU A 131 -12.88 -5.08 12.22
C LEU A 131 -13.14 -6.57 12.46
N THR A 132 -13.88 -6.94 13.51
CA THR A 132 -14.28 -8.33 13.78
C THR A 132 -15.15 -8.87 12.64
N GLY A 133 -16.11 -8.08 12.14
CA GLY A 133 -16.91 -8.42 10.97
C GLY A 133 -16.11 -8.53 9.67
N LEU A 134 -15.03 -7.76 9.50
CA LEU A 134 -14.11 -7.86 8.37
C LEU A 134 -13.19 -9.09 8.46
N VAL A 135 -12.73 -9.44 9.67
CA VAL A 135 -11.95 -10.64 9.96
C VAL A 135 -12.78 -11.91 9.71
N ALA A 136 -14.05 -11.93 10.12
CA ALA A 136 -14.96 -13.05 9.88
C ALA A 136 -15.20 -13.33 8.37
N ARG A 137 -15.12 -12.31 7.52
CA ARG A 137 -15.18 -12.41 6.04
C ARG A 137 -13.81 -12.59 5.38
N GLN A 138 -12.72 -12.74 6.15
CA GLN A 138 -11.34 -12.83 5.65
C GLN A 138 -10.91 -11.64 4.76
N LEU A 139 -11.48 -10.45 5.01
CA LEU A 139 -11.10 -9.20 4.34
C LEU A 139 -9.97 -8.46 5.07
N VAL A 140 -9.77 -8.80 6.35
CA VAL A 140 -8.75 -8.26 7.25
C VAL A 140 -8.18 -9.39 8.10
N ALA A 141 -6.87 -9.38 8.38
CA ALA A 141 -6.22 -10.20 9.39
C ALA A 141 -5.95 -9.38 10.65
N ARG A 142 -6.07 -10.02 11.83
CA ARG A 142 -5.55 -9.51 13.10
C ARG A 142 -4.13 -10.05 13.30
N LEU A 143 -3.14 -9.16 13.29
CA LEU A 143 -1.72 -9.52 13.40
C LEU A 143 -1.31 -9.76 14.86
N PRO A 144 -0.33 -10.64 15.12
CA PRO A 144 0.23 -10.81 16.45
C PRO A 144 0.86 -9.51 16.95
N ARG A 145 0.74 -9.27 18.27
CA ARG A 145 1.29 -8.09 18.95
C ARG A 145 2.82 -8.09 18.81
N ARG A 146 3.39 -6.96 18.38
CA ARG A 146 4.85 -6.77 18.39
C ARG A 146 5.35 -6.79 19.85
N PRO A 147 6.56 -7.31 20.15
CA PRO A 147 7.13 -7.26 21.48
C PRO A 147 7.10 -5.84 22.06
N GLY A 148 6.58 -5.70 23.29
CA GLY A 148 6.42 -4.40 23.97
C GLY A 148 5.17 -3.59 23.61
N GLN A 149 4.45 -3.90 22.52
CA GLN A 149 3.18 -3.21 22.20
C GLN A 149 1.98 -3.86 22.88
N LYS A 150 1.08 -3.03 23.44
CA LYS A 150 -0.16 -3.48 24.08
C LYS A 150 -1.32 -3.70 23.11
N GLU A 151 -1.34 -2.99 21.98
CA GLU A 151 -2.43 -3.07 20.99
C GLU A 151 -2.15 -4.11 19.89
N GLU A 152 -3.22 -4.59 19.26
CA GLU A 152 -3.17 -5.48 18.11
C GLU A 152 -3.26 -4.64 16.82
N ARG A 153 -2.51 -5.02 15.78
CA ARG A 153 -2.58 -4.36 14.46
C ARG A 153 -3.43 -5.19 13.52
N TYR A 154 -4.17 -4.52 12.64
CA TYR A 154 -5.03 -5.12 11.63
C TYR A 154 -4.46 -4.82 10.23
N ALA A 155 -4.56 -5.78 9.30
CA ALA A 155 -4.06 -5.65 7.93
C ALA A 155 -5.11 -6.13 6.92
N GLN A 156 -5.22 -5.49 5.75
CA GLN A 156 -6.15 -5.92 4.68
C GLN A 156 -5.67 -7.21 3.99
N LEU A 157 -6.61 -8.04 3.50
CA LEU A 157 -6.37 -9.33 2.82
C LEU A 157 -6.89 -9.36 1.35
N LEU A 158 -7.05 -8.17 0.77
CA LEU A 158 -7.48 -8.02 -0.63
C LEU A 158 -6.33 -8.28 -1.62
N GLY A 159 -5.07 -8.17 -1.16
CA GLY A 159 -3.86 -8.30 -1.96
C GLY A 159 -2.97 -9.51 -1.62
N ASN A 160 -1.96 -9.72 -2.47
CA ASN A 160 -1.07 -10.89 -2.48
C ASN A 160 0.13 -10.81 -1.54
N ASP A 161 0.40 -9.65 -0.95
CA ASP A 161 1.41 -9.53 0.10
C ASP A 161 0.87 -10.21 1.38
N GLU A 162 1.18 -11.50 1.53
CA GLU A 162 1.11 -12.25 2.79
C GLU A 162 1.51 -11.31 3.93
N PRO A 163 0.63 -11.07 4.92
CA PRO A 163 0.67 -9.87 5.75
C PRO A 163 2.03 -9.75 6.43
N VAL A 164 2.85 -8.84 5.89
CA VAL A 164 4.31 -8.95 5.99
C VAL A 164 4.70 -9.21 7.43
N ARG A 165 5.45 -10.30 7.64
CA ARG A 165 6.04 -10.64 8.93
C ARG A 165 7.20 -9.69 9.19
N GLU A 166 6.85 -8.41 9.35
CA GLU A 166 7.74 -7.25 9.44
C GLU A 166 8.83 -7.56 10.45
N SER A 167 10.04 -7.81 9.94
CA SER A 167 11.27 -7.84 10.74
C SER A 167 11.22 -6.63 11.66
N PRO A 168 11.30 -6.82 12.99
CA PRO A 168 10.81 -5.83 13.93
C PRO A 168 11.50 -4.49 13.69
N GLU A 169 10.69 -3.47 13.36
CA GLU A 169 11.19 -2.10 13.33
C GLU A 169 11.89 -1.85 14.68
N PRO A 170 13.20 -1.54 14.69
CA PRO A 170 13.93 -1.42 15.94
C PRO A 170 13.28 -0.32 16.77
N SER A 171 12.91 -0.68 18.00
CA SER A 171 12.13 0.18 18.89
C SER A 171 12.75 1.58 18.97
N ALA A 172 11.91 2.61 19.03
CA ALA A 172 12.32 4.02 19.18
C ALA A 172 12.90 4.34 20.59
N ALA A 173 13.52 3.35 21.22
CA ALA A 173 14.30 3.42 22.45
C ALA A 173 15.81 3.21 22.20
N ALA A 174 16.22 2.86 20.97
CA ALA A 174 17.61 3.06 20.53
C ALA A 174 17.86 4.56 20.39
N SER A 175 18.99 5.05 20.88
CA SER A 175 19.34 6.47 20.79
C SER A 175 19.63 6.87 19.34
N GLY A 176 19.64 8.19 19.07
CA GLY A 176 20.03 8.72 17.76
C GLY A 176 21.46 8.32 17.35
N HIS A 177 22.34 8.05 18.33
CA HIS A 177 23.70 7.53 18.10
C HIS A 177 23.68 6.07 17.68
N ASP A 178 22.99 5.19 18.41
CA ASP A 178 22.91 3.76 18.09
C ASP A 178 22.34 3.53 16.68
N ARG A 179 21.35 4.34 16.29
CA ARG A 179 20.75 4.29 14.96
C ARG A 179 21.67 4.83 13.86
N LEU A 180 22.48 5.84 14.15
CA LEU A 180 23.46 6.39 13.22
C LEU A 180 24.58 5.36 12.99
N GLN A 181 25.18 4.83 14.06
CA GLN A 181 26.22 3.82 14.00
C GLN A 181 25.76 2.57 13.21
N ALA A 182 24.55 2.06 13.49
CA ALA A 182 24.00 0.91 12.76
C ALA A 182 23.71 1.19 11.27
N ILE A 183 23.58 2.46 10.87
CA ILE A 183 23.50 2.88 9.46
C ILE A 183 24.91 2.96 8.86
N GLU A 184 25.87 3.58 9.56
CA GLU A 184 27.28 3.72 9.13
C GLU A 184 27.95 2.36 8.92
N GLU A 185 27.81 1.42 9.87
CA GLU A 185 28.28 0.04 9.74
C GLU A 185 27.68 -0.65 8.51
N ARG A 186 26.38 -0.44 8.24
CA ARG A 186 25.68 -1.05 7.10
C ARG A 186 26.05 -0.40 5.76
N VAL A 187 26.31 0.90 5.73
CA VAL A 187 26.87 1.59 4.56
C VAL A 187 28.28 1.05 4.27
N GLY A 188 29.15 0.97 5.27
CA GLY A 188 30.50 0.42 5.09
C GLY A 188 30.52 -1.02 4.57
N LEU A 189 29.59 -1.88 5.03
CA LEU A 189 29.43 -3.23 4.46
C LEU A 189 29.00 -3.20 2.99
N LEU A 190 28.00 -2.39 2.64
CA LEU A 190 27.51 -2.26 1.26
C LEU A 190 28.55 -1.63 0.31
N GLU A 191 29.36 -0.69 0.78
CA GLU A 191 30.46 -0.11 0.00
C GLU A 191 31.57 -1.14 -0.29
N ASN A 192 31.90 -1.99 0.68
CA ASN A 192 32.84 -3.09 0.49
C ASN A 192 32.30 -4.16 -0.48
N GLU A 193 31.02 -4.51 -0.39
CA GLU A 193 30.34 -5.43 -1.30
C GLU A 193 30.32 -4.86 -2.73
N LEU A 194 29.93 -3.59 -2.89
CA LEU A 194 29.98 -2.86 -4.16
C LEU A 194 31.40 -2.80 -4.75
N ALA A 195 32.42 -2.63 -3.89
CA ALA A 195 33.82 -2.66 -4.31
C ALA A 195 34.29 -4.07 -4.72
N SER A 196 33.77 -5.15 -4.13
CA SER A 196 34.00 -6.51 -4.63
C SER A 196 33.36 -6.70 -6.01
N LEU A 197 32.06 -6.44 -6.12
CA LEU A 197 31.30 -6.61 -7.37
C LEU A 197 31.87 -5.79 -8.54
N ARG A 198 32.33 -4.55 -8.28
CA ARG A 198 33.03 -3.73 -9.30
C ARG A 198 34.37 -4.33 -9.74
N ARG A 199 35.13 -4.95 -8.83
CA ARG A 199 36.38 -5.64 -9.19
C ARG A 199 36.12 -6.93 -9.96
N GLU A 200 35.09 -7.70 -9.59
CA GLU A 200 34.69 -8.91 -10.32
C GLU A 200 34.17 -8.59 -11.72
N LEU A 201 33.38 -7.52 -11.89
CA LEU A 201 32.94 -7.06 -13.21
C LEU A 201 34.13 -6.61 -14.06
N ALA A 202 35.02 -5.77 -13.52
CA ALA A 202 36.22 -5.33 -14.23
C ALA A 202 37.10 -6.53 -14.65
N GLN A 203 37.30 -7.53 -13.78
CA GLN A 203 38.04 -8.74 -14.12
C GLN A 203 37.37 -9.56 -15.25
N ARG A 204 36.03 -9.64 -15.27
CA ARG A 204 35.27 -10.29 -16.36
C ARG A 204 35.35 -9.51 -17.68
N GLU A 205 35.43 -8.19 -17.63
CA GLU A 205 35.59 -7.33 -18.81
C GLU A 205 37.03 -7.33 -19.35
N THR A 206 38.04 -7.43 -18.48
CA THR A 206 39.46 -7.57 -18.91
C THR A 206 39.87 -8.99 -19.28
N SER A 207 39.04 -10.00 -19.01
CA SER A 207 39.30 -11.38 -19.43
C SER A 207 39.02 -11.52 -20.94
N PRO A 208 40.02 -11.81 -21.78
CA PRO A 208 39.86 -11.76 -23.22
C PRO A 208 38.93 -12.86 -23.74
N ARG A 209 38.02 -12.51 -24.66
CA ARG A 209 37.24 -13.48 -25.44
C ARG A 209 38.13 -14.19 -26.47
N GLY A 210 38.77 -15.29 -26.05
CA GLY A 210 39.51 -16.24 -26.89
C GLY A 210 40.68 -16.88 -26.11
N GLN A 211 41.15 -18.10 -26.41
CA GLN A 211 40.81 -19.08 -27.45
C GLN A 211 41.05 -20.51 -26.88
N ALA A 212 40.62 -21.62 -27.49
CA ALA A 212 39.82 -21.84 -28.71
C ALA A 212 38.43 -22.44 -28.34
N GLU A 213 37.84 -23.53 -28.85
CA GLU A 213 38.10 -24.53 -29.91
C GLU A 213 36.73 -25.18 -30.25
N ALA A 214 36.42 -25.77 -31.42
CA ALA A 214 37.21 -26.10 -32.61
C ALA A 214 36.44 -25.72 -33.90
#